data_AF-A0AA39UAV4-F1
#
_entry.id   AF-A0AA39UAV4-F1
#
_cell.length_a   1.000
_cell.length_b   1.000
_cell.length_c   1.000
_cell.angle_alpha   90.00
_cell.angle_beta   90.00
_cell.angle_gamma   90.00
#
_symmetry.space_group_name_H-M   'P 1'
#
loop_
_entity.id
_entity.type
_entity.pdbx_description
1 polymer ?
#
loop_
_entity_poly.entity_id
_entity_poly.type
_entity_poly.pdbx_seq_one_letter_code
_entity_poly.pdbx_strand_id
1 'polypeptide(L)'
;MDFDLESLVNVEQTFYDSGYQDGFEHGRIHGLIEGRALGREKGFEMWEELGFYEGFAKTWRAVYVKQGKDDSRALNHIRHLLDLISQFPKENPFCIGFLIALCSTLGVSPSLRAADSADDSVEQSAARKPSVWPLETPKQQDLSF
;
A
#
# COMPACT_ATOMS: atom_id res chain seq x y z
N MET A 1 13.60 -19.86 47.27
CA MET A 1 13.53 -19.87 45.79
C MET A 1 12.12 -20.31 45.47
N ASP A 2 11.19 -19.36 45.39
CA ASP A 2 9.82 -19.67 45.00
C ASP A 2 9.81 -19.84 43.49
N PHE A 3 9.61 -21.08 43.05
CA PHE A 3 9.52 -21.42 41.65
C PHE A 3 8.09 -21.16 41.20
N ASP A 4 7.92 -20.16 40.33
CA ASP A 4 6.61 -19.79 39.81
C ASP A 4 6.17 -20.80 38.74
N LEU A 5 5.32 -21.75 39.16
CA LEU A 5 4.77 -22.79 38.28
C LEU A 5 3.72 -22.22 37.32
N GLU A 6 3.18 -21.02 37.57
CA GLU A 6 2.20 -20.38 36.68
C GLU A 6 2.85 -19.93 35.37
N SER A 7 4.11 -19.45 35.42
CA SER A 7 4.84 -19.07 34.21
C SER A 7 5.12 -20.26 33.27
N LEU A 8 5.21 -21.48 33.81
CA LEU A 8 5.42 -22.70 33.02
C LEU A 8 4.14 -23.18 32.32
N VAL A 9 2.97 -22.91 32.90
CA VAL A 9 1.66 -23.24 32.31
C VAL A 9 1.39 -22.40 31.06
N ASN A 10 1.87 -21.15 31.03
CA ASN A 10 1.63 -20.22 29.93
C ASN A 10 2.79 -20.09 28.93
N VAL A 11 3.83 -20.94 29.05
CA VAL A 11 5.03 -20.85 28.21
C VAL A 11 4.72 -21.04 26.72
N GLU A 12 3.86 -22.00 26.38
CA GLU A 12 3.46 -22.28 24.99
C GLU A 12 2.78 -21.06 24.36
N GLN A 13 1.77 -20.52 25.06
CA GLN A 13 1.03 -19.35 24.60
C GLN A 13 1.94 -18.13 24.43
N THR A 14 2.88 -17.93 25.35
CA THR A 14 3.84 -16.81 25.28
C THR A 14 4.75 -16.91 24.05
N PHE A 15 5.28 -18.10 23.75
CA PHE A 15 6.09 -18.30 22.54
C PHE A 15 5.25 -18.22 21.26
N TYR A 16 4.01 -18.70 21.28
CA TYR A 16 3.08 -18.54 20.16
C TYR A 16 2.81 -17.07 19.87
N ASP A 17 2.42 -16.30 20.88
CA ASP A 17 2.09 -14.87 20.73
C ASP A 17 3.31 -14.07 20.29
N SER A 18 4.49 -14.38 20.84
CA SER A 18 5.75 -13.76 20.43
C SER A 18 6.11 -14.08 18.98
N GLY A 19 6.02 -15.35 18.55
CA GLY A 19 6.33 -15.75 17.19
C GLY A 19 5.30 -15.23 16.17
N TYR A 20 4.04 -15.16 16.58
CA TYR A 20 2.97 -14.56 15.80
C TYR A 20 3.23 -13.06 15.59
N GLN A 21 3.52 -12.32 16.65
CA GLN A 21 3.75 -10.88 16.58
C GLN A 21 4.96 -10.55 15.70
N ASP A 22 6.07 -11.28 15.86
CA ASP A 22 7.29 -11.09 15.05
C ASP A 22 7.03 -11.42 13.57
N GLY A 23 6.45 -12.58 13.29
CA GLY A 23 6.09 -12.97 11.92
C GLY A 23 5.07 -12.02 11.28
N PHE A 24 4.15 -11.49 12.09
CA PHE A 24 3.16 -10.52 11.66
C PHE A 24 3.81 -9.18 11.30
N GLU A 25 4.66 -8.62 12.17
CA GLU A 25 5.38 -7.37 11.91
C GLU A 25 6.31 -7.47 10.70
N HIS A 26 7.01 -8.60 10.57
CA HIS A 26 7.89 -8.87 9.44
C HIS A 26 7.09 -8.99 8.14
N GLY A 27 6.03 -9.81 8.13
CA GLY A 27 5.18 -10.02 6.96
C GLY A 27 4.49 -8.72 6.49
N ARG A 28 4.12 -7.86 7.44
CA ARG A 28 3.56 -6.53 7.19
C ARG A 28 4.51 -5.63 6.40
N ILE A 29 5.78 -5.58 6.80
CA ILE A 29 6.82 -4.78 6.13
C ILE A 29 7.14 -5.38 4.75
N HIS A 30 7.38 -6.69 4.69
CA HIS A 30 7.74 -7.36 3.44
C HIS A 30 6.62 -7.32 2.41
N GLY A 31 5.36 -7.54 2.81
CA GLY A 31 4.21 -7.45 1.92
C GLY A 31 4.02 -6.05 1.34
N LEU A 32 4.31 -4.99 2.11
CA LEU A 32 4.25 -3.62 1.59
C LEU A 32 5.35 -3.35 0.56
N ILE A 33 6.57 -3.82 0.81
CA ILE A 33 7.72 -3.63 -0.10
C ILE A 33 7.48 -4.40 -1.40
N GLU A 34 7.10 -5.67 -1.30
CA GLU A 34 6.84 -6.54 -2.43
C GLU A 34 5.65 -6.03 -3.26
N GLY A 35 4.54 -5.65 -2.62
CA GLY A 35 3.38 -5.09 -3.30
C GLY A 35 3.71 -3.81 -4.06
N ARG A 36 4.55 -2.93 -3.50
CA ARG A 36 5.04 -1.72 -4.21
C ARG A 36 5.94 -2.07 -5.38
N ALA A 37 6.84 -3.03 -5.23
CA ALA A 37 7.72 -3.47 -6.30
C ALA A 37 6.92 -4.07 -7.47
N LEU A 38 6.02 -5.00 -7.16
CA LEU A 38 5.15 -5.67 -8.13
C LEU A 38 4.21 -4.68 -8.84
N GLY A 39 3.62 -3.74 -8.09
CA GLY A 39 2.77 -2.70 -8.66
C GLY A 39 3.51 -1.80 -9.66
N ARG A 40 4.79 -1.48 -9.41
CA ARG A 40 5.61 -0.73 -10.37
C ARG A 40 5.95 -1.54 -11.61
N GLU A 41 6.34 -2.81 -11.44
CA GLU A 41 6.67 -3.69 -12.57
C GLU A 41 5.46 -3.88 -13.48
N LYS A 42 4.31 -4.24 -12.92
CA LYS A 42 3.07 -4.45 -13.68
C LYS A 42 2.47 -3.17 -14.23
N GLY A 43 2.59 -2.07 -13.50
CA GLY A 43 2.24 -0.74 -14.00
C GLY A 43 3.07 -0.38 -15.23
N PHE A 44 4.38 -0.62 -15.19
CA PHE A 44 5.26 -0.35 -16.33
C PHE A 44 4.93 -1.22 -17.55
N GLU A 45 4.75 -2.53 -17.36
CA GLU A 45 4.36 -3.47 -18.42
C GLU A 45 3.08 -3.01 -19.14
N MET A 46 2.07 -2.59 -18.38
CA MET A 46 0.81 -2.05 -18.93
C MET A 46 1.03 -0.75 -19.72
N TRP A 47 1.83 0.17 -19.17
CA TRP A 47 2.11 1.46 -19.80
C TRP A 47 2.98 1.34 -21.06
N GLU A 48 3.87 0.36 -21.12
CA GLU A 48 4.64 0.04 -22.32
C GLU A 48 3.73 -0.32 -23.49
N GLU A 49 2.77 -1.22 -23.26
CA GLU A 49 1.77 -1.61 -24.26
C GLU A 49 0.87 -0.43 -24.67
N LEU A 50 0.38 0.36 -23.70
CA LEU A 50 -0.39 1.57 -23.98
C LEU A 50 0.40 2.57 -24.84
N GLY A 51 1.67 2.79 -24.51
CA GLY A 51 2.56 3.68 -25.26
C GLY A 51 2.81 3.20 -26.69
N PHE A 52 2.96 1.89 -26.88
CA PHE A 52 3.06 1.28 -28.21
C PHE A 52 1.80 1.58 -29.05
N TYR A 53 0.60 1.33 -28.50
CA TYR A 53 -0.65 1.61 -29.21
C TYR A 53 -0.86 3.09 -29.49
N GLU A 54 -0.49 3.97 -28.56
CA GLU A 54 -0.56 5.42 -28.75
C GLU A 54 0.36 5.87 -29.91
N GLY A 55 1.60 5.39 -29.93
CA GLY A 55 2.58 5.68 -30.98
C GLY A 55 2.13 5.16 -32.35
N PHE A 56 1.60 3.93 -32.38
CA PHE A 56 1.05 3.33 -33.59
C PHE A 56 -0.13 4.14 -34.13
N ALA A 57 -1.11 4.46 -33.28
CA ALA A 57 -2.28 5.25 -33.62
C ALA A 57 -1.90 6.64 -34.18
N LYS A 58 -0.96 7.34 -33.51
CA LYS A 58 -0.45 8.65 -33.98
C LYS A 58 0.24 8.55 -35.34
N THR A 59 1.06 7.51 -35.55
CA THR A 59 1.78 7.30 -36.81
C THR A 59 0.81 7.07 -37.96
N TRP A 60 -0.16 6.18 -37.79
CA TRP A 60 -1.17 5.92 -38.81
C TRP A 60 -2.06 7.12 -39.08
N ARG A 61 -2.46 7.86 -38.04
CA ARG A 61 -3.18 9.14 -38.21
C ARG A 61 -2.42 10.08 -39.15
N ALA A 62 -1.12 10.26 -38.94
CA ALA A 62 -0.28 11.12 -39.77
C ALA A 62 -0.19 10.62 -41.22
N VAL A 63 -0.12 9.30 -41.44
CA VAL A 63 -0.11 8.70 -42.77
C VAL A 63 -1.44 8.95 -43.51
N TYR A 64 -2.58 8.73 -42.85
CA TYR A 64 -3.90 8.96 -43.45
C TYR A 64 -4.15 10.42 -43.82
N VAL A 65 -3.72 11.36 -42.95
CA VAL A 65 -3.77 12.80 -43.22
C VAL A 65 -2.91 13.15 -44.45
N LYS A 66 -1.69 12.62 -44.56
CA LYS A 66 -0.83 12.82 -45.74
C LYS A 66 -1.42 12.25 -47.02
N GLN A 67 -2.20 11.18 -46.95
CA GLN A 67 -2.89 10.57 -48.09
C GLN A 67 -4.19 11.31 -48.49
N GLY A 68 -4.59 12.37 -47.78
CA GLY A 68 -5.84 13.08 -48.03
C GLY A 68 -7.10 12.27 -47.71
N LYS A 69 -6.98 11.21 -46.90
CA LYS A 69 -8.09 10.31 -46.49
C LYS A 69 -8.61 10.65 -45.09
N ASP A 70 -8.95 11.93 -44.87
CA ASP A 70 -9.24 12.48 -43.53
C ASP A 70 -10.59 12.01 -42.92
N ASP A 71 -11.49 11.50 -43.77
CA ASP A 71 -12.83 11.02 -43.35
C ASP A 71 -12.98 9.49 -43.44
N SER A 72 -11.87 8.76 -43.32
CA SER A 72 -11.92 7.31 -43.31
C SER A 72 -12.45 6.78 -41.97
N ARG A 73 -13.25 5.71 -42.01
CA ARG A 73 -13.67 4.95 -40.81
C ARG A 73 -12.48 4.60 -39.92
N ALA A 74 -11.34 4.27 -40.53
CA ALA A 74 -10.08 3.99 -39.82
C ALA A 74 -9.61 5.18 -38.97
N LEU A 75 -9.69 6.41 -39.47
CA LEU A 75 -9.34 7.60 -38.70
C LEU A 75 -10.28 7.83 -37.52
N ASN A 76 -11.58 7.57 -37.68
CA ASN A 76 -12.53 7.66 -36.56
C ASN A 76 -12.18 6.67 -35.44
N HIS A 77 -11.83 5.43 -35.79
CA HIS A 77 -11.36 4.44 -34.81
C HIS A 77 -10.04 4.85 -34.15
N ILE A 78 -9.09 5.39 -34.92
CA ILE A 78 -7.82 5.91 -34.38
C ILE A 78 -8.07 7.05 -33.39
N ARG A 79 -8.96 8.00 -33.71
CA ARG A 79 -9.33 9.10 -32.79
C ARG A 79 -9.95 8.55 -31.51
N HIS A 80 -10.86 7.58 -31.63
CA HIS A 80 -11.49 6.96 -30.47
C HIS A 80 -10.48 6.21 -29.59
N LEU A 81 -9.55 5.45 -30.19
CA LEU A 81 -8.50 4.77 -29.44
C LEU A 81 -7.62 5.76 -28.67
N LEU A 82 -7.22 6.87 -29.29
CA LEU A 82 -6.43 7.91 -28.63
C LEU A 82 -7.19 8.56 -27.47
N ASP A 83 -8.50 8.75 -27.62
CA ASP A 83 -9.37 9.27 -26.56
C ASP A 83 -9.42 8.30 -25.37
N LEU A 84 -9.62 7.01 -25.61
CA LEU A 84 -9.59 5.97 -24.57
C LEU A 84 -8.25 5.92 -23.83
N ILE A 85 -7.13 5.99 -24.57
CA ILE A 85 -5.79 6.01 -23.98
C ILE A 85 -5.60 7.26 -23.11
N SER A 86 -6.14 8.42 -23.53
CA SER A 86 -6.01 9.67 -22.79
C SER A 86 -6.75 9.67 -21.45
N GLN A 87 -7.81 8.85 -21.33
CA GLN A 87 -8.60 8.68 -20.12
C GLN A 87 -7.95 7.71 -19.13
N PHE A 88 -6.91 6.97 -19.53
CA PHE A 88 -6.27 6.00 -18.65
C PHE A 88 -5.57 6.70 -17.47
N PRO A 89 -5.76 6.22 -16.22
CA PRO A 89 -5.25 6.90 -15.02
C PRO A 89 -3.72 6.89 -14.98
N LYS A 90 -3.12 8.08 -14.93
CA LYS A 90 -1.66 8.29 -14.84
C LYS A 90 -1.13 8.22 -13.42
N GLU A 91 -2.01 8.38 -12.46
CA GLU A 91 -1.73 8.27 -11.04
C GLU A 91 -2.58 7.13 -10.50
N ASN A 92 -2.06 6.38 -9.55
CA ASN A 92 -2.83 5.34 -8.89
C ASN A 92 -3.97 6.01 -8.11
N PRO A 93 -5.24 5.89 -8.56
CA PRO A 93 -6.36 6.58 -7.92
C PRO A 93 -6.75 5.90 -6.59
N PHE A 94 -6.20 4.72 -6.32
CA PHE A 94 -6.54 3.93 -5.15
C PHE A 94 -5.57 4.23 -4.01
N CYS A 95 -5.99 5.17 -3.17
CA CYS A 95 -5.50 5.22 -1.79
C CYS A 95 -5.71 3.84 -1.14
N ILE A 96 -4.80 3.42 -0.26
CA ILE A 96 -4.81 2.13 0.45
C ILE A 96 -6.21 1.81 1.03
N GLY A 97 -6.96 2.83 1.46
CA GLY A 97 -8.32 2.67 1.99
C GLY A 97 -9.37 2.15 1.00
N PHE A 98 -9.29 2.50 -0.30
CA PHE A 98 -10.27 2.04 -1.29
C PHE A 98 -10.03 0.58 -1.70
N LEU A 99 -8.76 0.16 -1.74
CA LEU A 99 -8.37 -1.22 -2.04
C LEU A 99 -8.88 -2.18 -0.93
N ILE A 100 -8.88 -1.70 0.32
CA ILE A 100 -9.48 -2.40 1.46
C ILE A 100 -10.99 -2.62 1.26
N ALA A 101 -11.70 -1.55 0.87
CA ALA A 101 -13.14 -1.60 0.65
C ALA A 101 -13.51 -2.53 -0.53
N LEU A 102 -12.76 -2.46 -1.64
CA LEU A 102 -13.01 -3.28 -2.83
C LEU A 102 -12.80 -4.77 -2.55
N CYS A 103 -11.68 -5.14 -1.93
CA CYS A 103 -11.44 -6.54 -1.55
C CYS A 103 -12.53 -7.05 -0.61
N SER A 104 -12.98 -6.24 0.36
CA SER A 104 -14.09 -6.60 1.25
C SER A 104 -15.39 -6.87 0.49
N THR A 105 -15.71 -6.10 -0.56
CA THR A 105 -16.88 -6.35 -1.43
C THR A 105 -16.77 -7.60 -2.29
N LEU A 106 -15.53 -8.03 -2.60
CA LEU A 106 -15.25 -9.27 -3.33
C LEU A 106 -15.20 -10.50 -2.41
N GLY A 107 -15.55 -10.34 -1.13
CA GLY A 107 -15.47 -11.42 -0.13
C GLY A 107 -14.03 -11.80 0.24
N VAL A 108 -13.03 -11.06 -0.25
CA VAL A 108 -11.63 -11.21 0.09
C VAL A 108 -11.33 -10.23 1.21
N SER A 109 -11.28 -10.66 2.47
CA SER A 109 -10.88 -9.75 3.55
C SER A 109 -9.40 -9.42 3.38
N PRO A 110 -9.01 -8.21 2.92
CA PRO A 110 -7.61 -7.86 2.84
C PRO A 110 -7.15 -7.60 4.28
N SER A 111 -6.42 -8.54 4.86
CA SER A 111 -5.77 -8.32 6.15
C SER A 111 -4.61 -7.34 5.93
N LEU A 112 -4.91 -6.03 5.96
CA LEU A 112 -3.92 -4.95 5.94
C LEU A 112 -3.81 -4.34 7.34
N ARG A 113 -3.39 -5.13 8.32
CA ARG A 113 -2.90 -4.64 9.63
C ARG A 113 -1.61 -3.79 9.53
N ALA A 114 -1.21 -3.37 8.31
CA ALA A 114 -0.07 -2.51 7.99
C ALA A 114 -0.37 -1.02 7.91
N ALA A 115 -1.65 -0.66 7.75
CA ALA A 115 -2.02 0.66 7.27
C ALA A 115 -2.11 1.75 8.35
N ASP A 116 -2.00 1.40 9.65
CA ASP A 116 -2.14 2.37 10.75
C ASP A 116 -0.96 3.34 10.91
N SER A 117 0.15 3.16 10.17
CA SER A 117 1.32 4.04 10.27
C SER A 117 1.72 4.63 8.91
N ALA A 118 0.75 5.15 8.17
CA ALA A 118 1.00 6.05 7.04
C ALA A 118 1.10 7.50 7.51
N ASP A 119 2.02 7.74 8.46
CA ASP A 119 2.62 9.05 8.71
C ASP A 119 4.06 8.76 9.12
N ASP A 120 4.95 8.66 8.15
CA ASP A 120 6.36 8.95 8.44
C ASP A 120 7.03 9.50 7.19
N SER A 121 7.17 10.82 7.22
CA SER A 121 8.00 11.57 6.32
C SER A 121 9.45 11.16 6.56
N VAL A 122 10.21 10.97 5.49
CA VAL A 122 11.65 10.72 5.55
C VAL A 122 12.33 11.90 6.26
N GLU A 123 12.75 11.72 7.51
CA GLU A 123 13.75 12.58 8.15
C GLU A 123 14.88 11.75 8.77
N GLN A 124 16.04 11.90 8.14
CA GLN A 124 17.32 11.37 8.56
C GLN A 124 17.87 12.30 9.66
N SER A 125 17.99 11.86 10.92
CA SER A 125 19.15 12.15 11.81
C SER A 125 18.90 11.91 13.31
N ALA A 126 19.94 11.34 13.93
CA ALA A 126 20.38 11.51 15.32
C ALA A 126 19.48 11.06 16.49
N ALA A 127 19.92 9.95 17.10
CA ALA A 127 19.60 9.46 18.44
C ALA A 127 19.21 10.54 19.47
N ARG A 128 17.99 10.44 20.01
CA ARG A 128 17.57 11.09 21.25
C ARG A 128 17.03 10.04 22.22
N LYS A 129 17.69 9.92 23.37
CA LYS A 129 17.30 9.07 24.50
C LYS A 129 15.95 9.56 25.08
N PRO A 130 15.03 8.68 25.48
CA PRO A 130 13.78 9.11 26.12
C PRO A 130 14.07 9.70 27.51
N SER A 131 13.60 10.93 27.73
CA SER A 131 13.62 11.60 29.04
C SER A 131 12.57 10.99 29.95
N VAL A 132 13.04 10.40 31.05
CA VAL A 132 12.24 10.00 32.21
C VAL A 132 11.60 11.25 32.83
N TRP A 133 10.27 11.30 32.88
CA TRP A 133 9.53 12.27 33.70
C TRP A 133 9.07 11.58 35.00
N PRO A 134 9.23 12.20 36.18
CA PRO A 134 8.77 11.62 37.43
C PRO A 134 7.26 11.82 37.60
N LEU A 135 6.52 10.74 37.83
CA LEU A 135 5.11 10.80 38.21
C LEU A 135 5.02 11.12 39.71
N GLU A 136 4.41 12.25 40.05
CA GLU A 136 4.03 12.60 41.42
C GLU A 136 2.97 11.62 41.93
N THR A 137 3.21 11.01 43.09
CA THR A 137 2.23 10.15 43.76
C THR A 137 1.20 11.00 44.51
N PRO A 138 -0.12 10.69 44.42
CA PRO A 138 -1.13 11.41 45.18
C PRO A 138 -1.07 11.04 46.67
N LYS A 139 -1.23 12.06 47.53
CA LYS A 139 -1.23 11.94 49.00
C LYS A 139 -2.34 10.99 49.47
N GLN A 140 -1.91 9.98 50.22
CA GLN A 140 -2.74 9.06 51.00
C GLN A 140 -3.56 9.86 52.03
N GLN A 141 -4.88 9.89 51.88
CA GLN A 141 -5.78 10.40 52.91
C GLN A 141 -5.84 9.37 54.04
N ASP A 142 -5.50 9.83 55.23
CA ASP A 142 -5.54 9.10 56.49
C ASP A 142 -7.00 8.84 56.89
N LEU A 143 -7.40 7.57 56.91
CA LEU A 143 -8.65 7.13 57.53
C LEU A 143 -8.29 6.31 58.77
N SER A 144 -8.20 7.00 59.91
CA SER A 144 -8.25 6.38 61.23
C SER A 144 -9.64 6.60 61.84
N PHE A 145 -10.19 5.52 62.41
CA PHE A 145 -11.28 5.54 63.39
C PHE A 145 -10.72 5.89 64.77
#